data_AF-A0A7S2MYJ0-F1
#
_entry.id   AF-A0A7S2MYJ0-F1
#
_cell.length_a   1.000
_cell.length_b   1.000
_cell.length_c   1.000
_cell.angle_alpha   90.00
_cell.angle_beta   90.00
_cell.angle_gamma   90.00
#
_symmetry.space_group_name_H-M   'P 1'
#
loop_
_entity.id
_entity.type
_entity.pdbx_description
1 polymer ?
#
loop_
_entity_poly.entity_id
_entity_poly.type
_entity_poly.pdbx_seq_one_letter_code
_entity_poly.pdbx_strand_id
1 'polypeptide(L)'
;TRMMRTVSFCVAALASVQAFSPSAHHRVLISKSRVPYPVAGLLDGLFGGKVFDAPVVMGTEEMMSQKEYGTSAVPIQKDLRWNCDVKTADNICNYNRHYAEYAGYWERATTFLQEESQNTEEITFYDSNTGKPLFYGPRDRSWQGFVKESQVHGWPSFRDSEVNWDYVRVLPNGECISVDGTHLGHNLPDRTGNRYCINLVSIAGRPLE
;
A
#
# COMPACT_ATOMS: atom_id res chain seq x y z
N THR A 1 -60.66 32.47 33.50
CA THR A 1 -61.23 33.82 33.31
C THR A 1 -60.49 34.48 32.17
N ARG A 2 -61.20 34.82 31.07
CA ARG A 2 -60.88 35.74 29.94
C ARG A 2 -59.50 35.63 29.24
N MET A 3 -59.45 35.36 27.92
CA MET A 3 -59.65 36.31 26.79
C MET A 3 -58.71 37.54 26.87
N MET A 4 -58.05 38.05 25.84
CA MET A 4 -58.21 37.94 24.39
C MET A 4 -56.99 38.61 23.70
N ARG A 5 -56.87 38.31 22.41
CA ARG A 5 -56.04 38.85 21.33
C ARG A 5 -55.76 40.36 21.34
N THR A 6 -54.60 40.72 20.77
CA THR A 6 -54.52 41.85 19.82
C THR A 6 -53.61 41.48 18.64
N VAL A 7 -54.09 41.84 17.45
CA VAL A 7 -53.52 41.67 16.10
C VAL A 7 -52.92 43.02 15.69
N SER A 8 -51.79 43.07 14.97
CA SER A 8 -51.63 43.99 13.81
C SER A 8 -50.33 43.82 13.02
N PHE A 9 -50.51 43.48 11.73
CA PHE A 9 -49.90 43.98 10.49
C PHE A 9 -48.38 44.22 10.32
N CYS A 10 -47.88 43.63 9.21
CA CYS A 10 -47.05 44.21 8.12
C CYS A 10 -45.94 43.21 7.71
N VAL A 11 -45.51 43.00 6.48
CA VAL A 11 -45.81 43.46 5.11
C VAL A 11 -45.22 42.36 4.22
N ALA A 12 -45.93 41.98 3.14
CA ALA A 12 -45.39 41.06 2.16
C ALA A 12 -44.26 41.72 1.36
N ALA A 13 -43.10 41.07 1.33
CA ALA A 13 -42.04 41.37 0.37
C ALA A 13 -41.83 40.13 -0.50
N LEU A 14 -42.32 40.21 -1.74
CA LEU A 14 -42.00 39.31 -2.84
C LEU A 14 -40.51 39.49 -3.17
N ALA A 15 -39.67 38.53 -2.78
CA ALA A 15 -38.32 38.41 -3.32
C ALA A 15 -38.34 37.38 -4.45
N SER A 16 -38.06 37.89 -5.65
CA SER A 16 -37.90 37.19 -6.92
C SER A 16 -36.98 35.96 -6.80
N VAL A 17 -37.46 34.81 -7.24
CA VAL A 17 -36.63 33.64 -7.54
C VAL A 17 -35.77 33.99 -8.75
N GLN A 18 -34.51 34.37 -8.53
CA GLN A 18 -33.52 34.39 -9.59
C GLN A 18 -33.01 32.96 -9.78
N ALA A 19 -33.35 32.39 -10.94
CA ALA A 19 -32.84 31.11 -11.39
C ALA A 19 -31.30 31.17 -11.46
N PHE A 20 -30.64 30.40 -10.61
CA PHE A 20 -29.20 30.21 -10.67
C PHE A 20 -28.91 29.28 -11.85
N SER A 21 -28.32 29.84 -12.91
CA SER A 21 -27.84 29.07 -14.05
C SER A 21 -26.58 28.30 -13.65
N PRO A 22 -26.51 26.97 -13.84
CA PRO A 22 -25.27 26.24 -13.59
C PRO A 22 -24.29 26.56 -14.72
N SER A 23 -23.24 27.29 -14.36
CA SER A 23 -22.11 27.58 -15.25
C SER A 23 -21.47 26.27 -15.71
N ALA A 24 -21.18 26.21 -17.01
CA ALA A 24 -20.72 25.03 -17.71
C ALA A 24 -19.47 24.43 -17.04
N HIS A 25 -19.57 23.16 -16.65
CA HIS A 25 -18.42 22.33 -16.34
C HIS A 25 -17.51 22.26 -17.57
N HIS A 26 -16.33 22.87 -17.50
CA HIS A 26 -15.24 22.55 -18.41
C HIS A 26 -14.80 21.10 -18.11
N ARG A 27 -15.39 20.16 -18.85
CA ARG A 27 -14.86 18.80 -19.00
C ARG A 27 -13.51 18.93 -19.72
N VAL A 28 -12.44 18.99 -18.95
CA VAL A 28 -11.11 18.64 -19.46
C VAL A 28 -11.15 17.13 -19.72
N LEU A 29 -11.37 16.76 -20.98
CA LEU A 29 -11.13 15.41 -21.46
C LEU A 29 -9.62 15.17 -21.38
N ILE A 30 -9.17 14.61 -20.26
CA ILE A 30 -7.84 14.00 -20.19
C ILE A 30 -7.90 12.80 -21.12
N SER A 31 -7.38 12.98 -22.33
CA SER A 31 -7.03 11.90 -23.24
C SER A 31 -6.06 10.99 -22.49
N LYS A 32 -6.55 9.83 -22.03
CA LYS A 32 -5.69 8.71 -21.65
C LYS A 32 -4.94 8.28 -22.91
N SER A 33 -3.76 8.86 -23.14
CA SER A 33 -2.80 8.30 -24.08
C SER A 33 -2.46 6.91 -23.57
N ARG A 34 -3.05 5.89 -24.21
CA ARG A 34 -2.63 4.50 -24.03
C ARG A 34 -1.19 4.43 -24.52
N VAL A 35 -0.25 4.42 -23.59
CA VAL A 35 1.11 4.00 -23.90
C VAL A 35 0.98 2.53 -24.31
N PRO A 36 1.34 2.15 -25.54
CA PRO A 36 1.28 0.76 -25.95
C PRO A 36 2.33 0.00 -25.15
N TYR A 37 1.89 -0.86 -24.23
CA TYR A 37 2.75 -1.87 -23.64
C TYR A 37 3.33 -2.71 -24.79
N PRO A 38 4.65 -2.90 -24.86
CA PRO A 38 5.23 -3.75 -25.89
C PRO A 38 4.68 -5.16 -25.68
N VAL A 39 4.10 -5.72 -26.76
CA VAL A 39 3.71 -7.12 -26.84
C VAL A 39 4.97 -7.93 -26.52
N ALA A 40 4.95 -8.67 -25.41
CA ALA A 40 6.03 -9.56 -25.00
C ALA A 40 6.39 -10.48 -26.17
N GLY A 41 7.54 -10.21 -26.77
CA GLY A 41 8.03 -10.93 -27.92
C GLY A 41 8.67 -12.24 -27.50
N LEU A 42 8.64 -13.21 -28.40
CA LEU A 42 9.24 -14.56 -28.35
C LEU A 42 10.75 -14.60 -28.01
N LEU A 43 11.39 -13.48 -27.65
CA LEU A 43 12.82 -13.36 -27.35
C LEU A 43 13.14 -13.21 -25.85
N ASP A 44 12.15 -12.98 -24.97
CA ASP A 44 12.36 -12.86 -23.51
C ASP A 44 12.81 -14.18 -22.84
N GLY A 45 12.64 -15.31 -23.54
CA GLY A 45 12.96 -16.65 -23.04
C GLY A 45 14.46 -16.98 -22.93
N LEU A 46 15.36 -16.10 -23.38
CA LEU A 46 16.82 -16.37 -23.42
C LEU A 46 17.60 -15.81 -22.23
N PHE A 47 17.01 -14.94 -21.40
CA PHE A 47 17.63 -14.41 -20.17
C PHE A 47 16.77 -14.59 -18.89
N GLY A 48 15.72 -15.42 -18.95
CA GLY A 48 15.46 -16.46 -17.94
C GLY A 48 14.78 -16.08 -16.61
N GLY A 49 13.88 -15.09 -16.58
CA GLY A 49 13.12 -14.71 -15.39
C GLY A 49 11.61 -14.92 -15.53
N LYS A 50 10.87 -15.17 -14.42
CA LYS A 50 9.40 -15.13 -14.46
C LYS A 50 8.93 -13.70 -14.69
N VAL A 51 7.95 -13.52 -15.57
CA VAL A 51 7.16 -12.29 -15.67
C VAL A 51 5.84 -12.56 -14.96
N PHE A 52 5.40 -11.61 -14.13
CA PHE A 52 4.12 -11.70 -13.42
C PHE A 52 3.06 -10.89 -14.14
N ASP A 53 1.81 -11.33 -14.02
CA ASP A 53 0.68 -10.67 -14.66
C ASP A 53 0.50 -9.23 -14.13
N ALA A 54 0.01 -8.35 -15.01
CA ALA A 54 -0.32 -6.97 -14.67
C ALA A 54 -1.24 -6.91 -13.43
N PRO A 55 -1.09 -5.91 -12.55
CA PRO A 55 -0.35 -4.66 -12.74
C PRO A 55 1.10 -4.68 -12.23
N VAL A 56 1.70 -5.85 -12.00
CA VAL A 56 3.07 -5.95 -11.48
C VAL A 56 4.06 -5.10 -12.28
N VAL A 57 4.83 -4.28 -11.56
CA VAL A 57 5.99 -3.58 -12.12
C VAL A 57 7.25 -4.38 -11.80
N MET A 58 7.87 -4.93 -12.85
CA MET A 58 9.09 -5.71 -12.71
C MET A 58 10.28 -4.82 -12.31
N GLY A 59 11.11 -5.31 -11.38
CA GLY A 59 12.40 -4.71 -11.03
C GLY A 59 13.57 -5.45 -11.67
N THR A 60 14.78 -5.00 -11.38
CA THR A 60 16.02 -5.65 -11.83
C THR A 60 16.91 -6.01 -10.63
N GLU A 61 17.79 -7.00 -10.80
CA GLU A 61 18.69 -7.44 -9.73
C GLU A 61 19.64 -6.32 -9.25
N GLU A 62 19.97 -5.37 -10.12
CA GLU A 62 20.80 -4.20 -9.78
C GLU A 62 20.15 -3.32 -8.70
N MET A 63 18.82 -3.31 -8.61
CA MET A 63 18.11 -2.56 -7.55
C MET A 63 18.43 -3.10 -6.16
N MET A 64 18.86 -4.37 -6.06
CA MET A 64 19.27 -5.03 -4.82
C MET A 64 20.77 -5.28 -4.76
N SER A 65 21.57 -4.60 -5.59
CA SER A 65 23.02 -4.63 -5.45
C SER A 65 23.46 -4.03 -4.12
N GLN A 66 24.66 -4.40 -3.66
CA GLN A 66 25.32 -3.78 -2.51
C GLN A 66 25.33 -2.25 -2.66
N LYS A 67 24.98 -1.56 -1.57
CA LYS A 67 24.99 -0.10 -1.37
C LYS A 67 25.72 0.21 -0.06
N GLU A 68 25.56 1.44 0.43
CA GLU A 68 26.17 1.91 1.68
C GLU A 68 25.74 1.08 2.90
N TYR A 69 24.50 0.60 2.93
CA TYR A 69 23.94 -0.15 4.05
C TYR A 69 23.26 -1.44 3.57
N GLY A 70 24.06 -2.47 3.30
CA GLY A 70 23.58 -3.72 2.72
C GLY A 70 23.03 -3.49 1.31
N THR A 71 21.78 -3.86 1.06
CA THR A 71 21.09 -3.58 -0.22
C THR A 71 20.45 -2.20 -0.27
N SER A 72 20.48 -1.42 0.81
CA SER A 72 19.86 -0.09 0.92
C SER A 72 20.90 1.02 1.04
N ALA A 73 20.52 2.26 0.72
CA ALA A 73 21.41 3.42 0.93
C ALA A 73 21.43 3.90 2.39
N VAL A 74 20.39 3.61 3.17
CA VAL A 74 20.22 4.08 4.56
C VAL A 74 19.86 2.91 5.46
N PRO A 75 20.19 2.96 6.77
CA PRO A 75 19.71 1.97 7.73
C PRO A 75 18.20 2.08 7.95
N ILE A 76 17.62 1.08 8.62
CA ILE A 76 16.24 1.17 9.09
C ILE A 76 16.05 2.33 10.08
N GLN A 77 14.83 2.83 10.17
CA GLN A 77 14.37 3.71 11.24
C GLN A 77 14.45 2.99 12.60
N LYS A 78 14.77 3.74 13.65
CA LYS A 78 14.91 3.17 15.01
C LYS A 78 13.57 3.05 15.76
N ASP A 79 12.59 3.87 15.40
CA ASP A 79 11.24 3.87 15.99
C ASP A 79 10.25 3.27 14.99
N LEU A 80 10.27 1.94 14.89
CA LEU A 80 9.34 1.20 14.06
C LEU A 80 7.98 1.09 14.75
N ARG A 81 6.91 1.12 13.94
CA ARG A 81 5.54 0.86 14.38
C ARG A 81 5.40 -0.56 14.93
N TRP A 82 4.32 -0.75 15.70
CA TRP A 82 3.85 -2.05 16.17
C TRP A 82 4.86 -2.85 17.00
N ASN A 83 5.81 -2.17 17.64
CA ASN A 83 6.86 -2.80 18.44
C ASN A 83 7.67 -3.86 17.64
N CYS A 84 7.87 -3.62 16.34
CA CYS A 84 8.74 -4.46 15.53
C CYS A 84 10.19 -4.45 16.03
N ASP A 85 10.85 -5.61 16.00
CA ASP A 85 12.21 -5.79 16.50
C ASP A 85 13.22 -5.20 15.52
N VAL A 86 13.93 -4.17 15.97
CA VAL A 86 14.89 -3.40 15.16
C VAL A 86 16.00 -4.29 14.60
N LYS A 87 16.49 -5.28 15.35
CA LYS A 87 17.58 -6.16 14.86
C LYS A 87 17.10 -7.09 13.74
N THR A 88 15.90 -7.65 13.91
CA THR A 88 15.26 -8.49 12.90
C THR A 88 14.99 -7.66 11.65
N ALA A 89 14.40 -6.46 11.82
CA ALA A 89 14.14 -5.53 10.74
C ALA A 89 15.43 -5.19 9.97
N ASP A 90 16.51 -4.87 10.67
CA ASP A 90 17.78 -4.47 10.06
C ASP A 90 18.36 -5.58 9.18
N ASN A 91 18.36 -6.82 9.69
CA ASN A 91 18.84 -7.98 8.96
C ASN A 91 17.95 -8.31 7.75
N ILE A 92 16.63 -8.37 7.94
CA ILE A 92 15.67 -8.72 6.88
C ILE A 92 15.69 -7.66 5.77
N CYS A 93 15.69 -6.38 6.11
CA CYS A 93 15.60 -5.31 5.11
C CYS A 93 16.86 -5.21 4.23
N ASN A 94 18.05 -5.43 4.81
CA ASN A 94 19.31 -4.98 4.19
C ASN A 94 20.31 -6.11 3.90
N TYR A 95 20.27 -7.22 4.63
CA TYR A 95 21.33 -8.23 4.61
C TYR A 95 20.84 -9.64 4.28
N ASN A 96 19.52 -9.84 4.17
CA ASN A 96 18.92 -11.14 3.88
C ASN A 96 17.84 -11.03 2.80
N ARG A 97 18.15 -11.58 1.63
CA ARG A 97 17.22 -11.67 0.48
C ARG A 97 16.56 -13.04 0.30
N HIS A 98 16.95 -14.02 1.11
CA HIS A 98 16.54 -15.42 0.94
C HIS A 98 15.51 -15.88 1.97
N TYR A 99 15.45 -15.25 3.14
CA TYR A 99 14.54 -15.61 4.21
C TYR A 99 13.67 -14.43 4.64
N ALA A 100 12.51 -14.76 5.18
CA ALA A 100 11.60 -13.83 5.82
C ALA A 100 11.79 -13.83 7.35
N GLU A 101 11.14 -12.89 8.03
CA GLU A 101 10.74 -13.07 9.43
C GLU A 101 9.94 -14.38 9.57
N TYR A 102 9.91 -15.00 10.76
CA TYR A 102 9.21 -16.28 10.91
C TYR A 102 7.68 -16.12 10.75
N ALA A 103 7.02 -17.15 10.21
CA ALA A 103 5.56 -17.16 10.04
C ALA A 103 4.82 -16.87 11.35
N GLY A 104 3.90 -15.93 11.34
CA GLY A 104 3.15 -15.48 12.51
C GLY A 104 3.93 -14.56 13.45
N TYR A 105 5.09 -14.02 13.05
CA TYR A 105 5.79 -12.96 13.78
C TYR A 105 4.86 -11.75 14.02
N TRP A 106 4.26 -11.25 12.93
CA TRP A 106 3.29 -10.15 12.93
C TRP A 106 2.13 -10.35 13.91
N GLU A 107 1.68 -11.60 14.12
CA GLU A 107 0.56 -11.94 15.01
C GLU A 107 1.00 -12.08 16.48
N ARG A 108 2.18 -12.67 16.73
CA ARG A 108 2.56 -13.17 18.06
C ARG A 108 3.59 -12.33 18.79
N ALA A 109 4.37 -11.54 18.07
CA ALA A 109 5.51 -10.80 18.62
C ALA A 109 5.43 -9.28 18.42
N THR A 110 4.35 -8.79 17.80
CA THR A 110 4.13 -7.37 17.53
C THR A 110 2.79 -6.93 18.09
N THR A 111 2.58 -5.61 18.17
CA THR A 111 1.30 -5.02 18.58
C THR A 111 0.39 -4.70 17.39
N PHE A 112 0.75 -5.11 16.16
CA PHE A 112 0.03 -4.75 14.94
C PHE A 112 -1.46 -5.08 14.98
N LEU A 113 -1.81 -6.33 15.25
CA LEU A 113 -3.22 -6.73 15.33
C LEU A 113 -3.95 -6.05 16.49
N GLN A 114 -3.27 -5.80 17.61
CA GLN A 114 -3.86 -5.13 18.75
C GLN A 114 -4.21 -3.67 18.41
N GLU A 115 -3.26 -2.93 17.82
CA GLU A 115 -3.40 -1.52 17.49
C GLU A 115 -4.38 -1.29 16.33
N GLU A 116 -4.35 -2.14 15.31
CA GLU A 116 -5.09 -1.91 14.06
C GLU A 116 -6.45 -2.63 14.01
N SER A 117 -6.77 -3.52 14.97
CA SER A 117 -8.05 -4.28 14.95
C SER A 117 -9.32 -3.43 14.99
N GLN A 118 -9.23 -2.22 15.56
CA GLN A 118 -10.33 -1.27 15.64
C GLN A 118 -10.22 -0.17 14.58
N ASN A 119 -9.19 -0.21 13.75
CA ASN A 119 -9.02 0.76 12.69
C ASN A 119 -10.09 0.53 11.61
N THR A 120 -10.85 1.58 11.32
CA THR A 120 -11.91 1.55 10.29
C THR A 120 -11.44 2.22 9.00
N GLU A 121 -10.28 2.86 9.04
CA GLU A 121 -9.63 3.50 7.90
C GLU A 121 -8.61 2.54 7.27
N GLU A 122 -8.20 2.89 6.05
CA GLU A 122 -7.13 2.18 5.37
C GLU A 122 -5.77 2.51 6.00
N ILE A 123 -4.99 1.48 6.31
CA ILE A 123 -3.65 1.62 6.88
C ILE A 123 -2.67 1.88 5.75
N THR A 124 -1.82 2.89 5.92
CA THR A 124 -0.61 3.04 5.09
C THR A 124 0.56 2.36 5.77
N PHE A 125 1.25 1.49 5.03
CA PHE A 125 2.43 0.75 5.46
C PHE A 125 3.67 1.38 4.82
N TYR A 126 4.65 1.75 5.65
CA TYR A 126 5.80 2.54 5.22
C TYR A 126 7.08 1.71 5.24
N ASP A 127 7.94 1.91 4.25
CA ASP A 127 9.28 1.33 4.19
C ASP A 127 10.03 1.60 5.50
N SER A 128 10.50 0.55 6.17
CA SER A 128 11.25 0.67 7.41
C SER A 128 12.59 1.40 7.24
N ASN A 129 13.16 1.45 6.03
CA ASN A 129 14.38 2.22 5.74
C ASN A 129 14.05 3.69 5.44
N THR A 130 13.14 3.93 4.51
CA THR A 130 12.97 5.25 3.88
C THR A 130 11.72 6.02 4.30
N GLY A 131 10.76 5.37 4.96
CA GLY A 131 9.47 5.96 5.30
C GLY A 131 8.55 6.20 4.10
N LYS A 132 8.85 5.65 2.92
CA LYS A 132 7.98 5.77 1.73
C LYS A 132 6.75 4.86 1.86
N PRO A 133 5.56 5.27 1.37
CA PRO A 133 4.34 4.47 1.48
C PRO A 133 4.35 3.32 0.46
N LEU A 134 4.65 2.11 0.92
CA LEU A 134 4.83 0.93 0.06
C LEU A 134 3.51 0.18 -0.20
N PHE A 135 2.66 0.06 0.83
CA PHE A 135 1.40 -0.66 0.74
C PHE A 135 0.28 0.09 1.45
N TYR A 136 -0.95 -0.26 1.07
CA TYR A 136 -2.20 0.20 1.66
C TYR A 136 -3.03 -1.01 2.05
N GLY A 137 -3.75 -0.99 3.16
CA GLY A 137 -4.64 -2.11 3.46
C GLY A 137 -5.47 -1.94 4.72
N PRO A 138 -6.64 -2.58 4.79
CA PRO A 138 -7.27 -3.38 3.75
C PRO A 138 -7.89 -2.50 2.64
N ARG A 139 -7.74 -2.86 1.36
CA ARG A 139 -8.43 -2.21 0.22
C ARG A 139 -9.25 -3.23 -0.55
N ASP A 140 -10.46 -2.86 -0.97
CA ASP A 140 -11.41 -3.75 -1.67
C ASP A 140 -11.79 -5.04 -0.91
N ARG A 141 -11.50 -5.10 0.40
CA ARG A 141 -11.86 -6.18 1.32
C ARG A 141 -12.00 -5.65 2.74
N SER A 142 -12.58 -6.45 3.63
CA SER A 142 -12.65 -6.11 5.04
C SER A 142 -11.32 -6.38 5.76
N TRP A 143 -11.11 -5.73 6.91
CA TRP A 143 -10.02 -6.05 7.83
C TRP A 143 -9.96 -7.55 8.17
N GLN A 144 -11.11 -8.15 8.46
CA GLN A 144 -11.17 -9.59 8.75
C GLN A 144 -10.75 -10.44 7.53
N GLY A 145 -11.05 -10.00 6.31
CA GLY A 145 -10.57 -10.62 5.08
C GLY A 145 -9.05 -10.56 4.95
N PHE A 146 -8.47 -9.38 5.18
CA PHE A 146 -7.02 -9.16 5.20
C PHE A 146 -6.33 -10.07 6.24
N VAL A 147 -6.81 -10.07 7.48
CA VAL A 147 -6.22 -10.84 8.58
C VAL A 147 -6.34 -12.34 8.31
N LYS A 148 -7.51 -12.81 7.89
CA LYS A 148 -7.74 -14.24 7.60
C LYS A 148 -6.81 -14.74 6.50
N GLU A 149 -6.67 -13.99 5.41
CA GLU A 149 -5.76 -14.36 4.33
C GLU A 149 -4.31 -14.37 4.79
N SER A 150 -3.90 -13.35 5.56
CA SER A 150 -2.55 -13.25 6.12
C SER A 150 -2.23 -14.40 7.08
N GLN A 151 -3.20 -14.84 7.90
CA GLN A 151 -3.04 -15.99 8.80
C GLN A 151 -2.86 -17.32 8.06
N VAL A 152 -3.57 -17.52 6.94
CA VAL A 152 -3.40 -18.74 6.12
C VAL A 152 -1.97 -18.88 5.62
N HIS A 153 -1.32 -17.76 5.29
CA HIS A 153 0.01 -17.77 4.70
C HIS A 153 1.14 -17.49 5.68
N GLY A 154 0.85 -16.92 6.85
CA GLY A 154 1.82 -16.66 7.92
C GLY A 154 2.38 -15.23 7.95
N TRP A 155 2.07 -14.39 6.96
CA TRP A 155 2.54 -13.01 6.88
C TRP A 155 1.45 -12.10 6.32
N PRO A 156 1.48 -10.78 6.61
CA PRO A 156 0.68 -9.78 5.91
C PRO A 156 0.69 -10.03 4.39
N SER A 157 -0.49 -10.29 3.85
CA SER A 157 -0.67 -10.70 2.45
C SER A 157 -1.48 -9.65 1.69
N PHE A 158 -0.85 -8.96 0.75
CA PHE A 158 -1.45 -7.86 -0.01
C PHE A 158 -1.87 -8.31 -1.42
N ARG A 159 -2.85 -7.61 -2.00
CA ARG A 159 -3.33 -7.78 -3.38
C ARG A 159 -2.93 -6.59 -4.25
N ASP A 160 -3.13 -6.72 -5.56
CA ASP A 160 -2.64 -5.74 -6.55
C ASP A 160 -3.10 -4.29 -6.31
N SER A 161 -4.32 -4.08 -5.80
CA SER A 161 -4.84 -2.74 -5.49
C SER A 161 -4.24 -2.11 -4.22
N GLU A 162 -3.59 -2.93 -3.40
CA GLU A 162 -2.98 -2.57 -2.12
C GLU A 162 -1.47 -2.24 -2.25
N VAL A 163 -0.88 -2.41 -3.43
CA VAL A 163 0.55 -2.12 -3.67
C VAL A 163 0.74 -0.72 -4.24
N ASN A 164 1.69 0.04 -3.70
CA ASN A 164 2.15 1.27 -4.34
C ASN A 164 3.24 0.98 -5.38
N TRP A 165 2.82 0.88 -6.64
CA TRP A 165 3.73 0.60 -7.76
C TRP A 165 4.70 1.73 -8.09
N ASP A 166 4.58 2.92 -7.48
CA ASP A 166 5.62 3.95 -7.60
C ASP A 166 6.90 3.52 -6.85
N TYR A 167 6.76 2.74 -5.77
CA TYR A 167 7.86 2.38 -4.86
C TYR A 167 8.13 0.89 -4.72
N VAL A 168 7.25 0.00 -5.19
CA VAL A 168 7.42 -1.46 -5.08
C VAL A 168 7.74 -2.07 -6.43
N ARG A 169 8.66 -3.05 -6.44
CA ARG A 169 9.00 -3.87 -7.62
C ARG A 169 8.95 -5.35 -7.27
N VAL A 170 8.74 -6.18 -8.29
CA VAL A 170 8.88 -7.64 -8.19
C VAL A 170 10.02 -8.09 -9.10
N LEU A 171 10.98 -8.82 -8.54
CA LEU A 171 12.08 -9.41 -9.31
C LEU A 171 11.64 -10.70 -9.99
N PRO A 172 12.36 -11.19 -11.02
CA PRO A 172 11.91 -12.37 -11.77
C PRO A 172 11.89 -13.69 -10.99
N ASN A 173 12.51 -13.74 -9.81
CA ASN A 173 12.40 -14.85 -8.86
C ASN A 173 11.15 -14.76 -7.96
N GLY A 174 10.41 -13.65 -8.02
CA GLY A 174 9.25 -13.34 -7.17
C GLY A 174 9.56 -12.48 -5.95
N GLU A 175 10.82 -12.13 -5.69
CA GLU A 175 11.19 -11.24 -4.58
C GLU A 175 10.53 -9.87 -4.75
N CYS A 176 9.84 -9.40 -3.70
CA CYS A 176 9.28 -8.06 -3.62
C CYS A 176 10.27 -7.14 -2.92
N ILE A 177 10.54 -5.99 -3.54
CA ILE A 177 11.55 -5.04 -3.08
C ILE A 177 11.01 -3.61 -3.13
N SER A 178 11.57 -2.71 -2.33
CA SER A 178 11.40 -1.27 -2.55
C SER A 178 12.33 -0.80 -3.68
N VAL A 179 11.98 0.32 -4.32
CA VAL A 179 12.85 0.94 -5.34
C VAL A 179 14.20 1.39 -4.78
N ASP A 180 14.32 1.53 -3.46
CA ASP A 180 15.54 1.96 -2.75
C ASP A 180 16.39 0.78 -2.25
N GLY A 181 15.94 -0.46 -2.46
CA GLY A 181 16.69 -1.67 -2.16
C GLY A 181 16.32 -2.38 -0.86
N THR A 182 15.19 -2.05 -0.24
CA THR A 182 14.66 -2.78 0.92
C THR A 182 14.08 -4.13 0.47
N HIS A 183 14.52 -5.23 1.08
CA HIS A 183 13.86 -6.52 0.91
C HIS A 183 12.50 -6.54 1.65
N LEU A 184 11.41 -6.78 0.94
CA LEU A 184 10.05 -6.71 1.49
C LEU A 184 9.45 -8.09 1.73
N GLY A 185 9.66 -9.04 0.81
CA GLY A 185 9.01 -10.35 0.85
C GLY A 185 8.93 -10.96 -0.53
N HIS A 186 7.84 -11.66 -0.86
CA HIS A 186 7.69 -12.32 -2.15
C HIS A 186 6.27 -12.25 -2.71
N ASN A 187 6.15 -12.12 -4.03
CA ASN A 187 4.93 -12.37 -4.78
C ASN A 187 4.79 -13.88 -4.99
N LEU A 188 3.72 -14.44 -4.43
CA LEU A 188 3.41 -15.86 -4.46
C LEU A 188 1.99 -16.03 -4.99
N PRO A 189 1.79 -15.89 -6.33
CA PRO A 189 0.47 -15.95 -6.93
C PRO A 189 -0.27 -17.24 -6.56
N ASP A 190 -1.58 -17.10 -6.38
CA ASP A 190 -2.50 -18.20 -6.13
C ASP A 190 -3.61 -18.22 -7.19
N ARG A 191 -4.62 -19.07 -7.00
CA ARG A 191 -5.76 -19.21 -7.92
C ARG A 191 -6.58 -17.93 -8.13
N THR A 192 -6.34 -16.88 -7.34
CA THR A 192 -7.05 -15.59 -7.38
C THR A 192 -6.18 -14.44 -7.91
N GLY A 193 -4.93 -14.71 -8.27
CA GLY A 193 -3.99 -13.73 -8.83
C GLY A 193 -2.76 -13.54 -7.96
N ASN A 194 -2.07 -12.41 -8.15
CA ASN A 194 -0.89 -12.06 -7.37
C ASN A 194 -1.21 -11.96 -5.86
N ARG A 195 -0.24 -12.33 -5.03
CA ARG A 195 -0.34 -12.26 -3.57
C ARG A 195 1.03 -11.94 -2.99
N TYR A 196 1.17 -10.76 -2.43
CA TYR A 196 2.42 -10.26 -1.90
C TYR A 196 2.52 -10.61 -0.43
N CYS A 197 3.33 -11.60 -0.11
CA CYS A 197 3.60 -12.09 1.24
C CYS A 197 4.76 -11.27 1.80
N ILE A 198 4.48 -10.30 2.67
CA ILE A 198 5.42 -9.25 3.05
C ILE A 198 5.80 -9.35 4.53
N ASN A 199 7.09 -9.20 4.82
CA ASN A 199 7.62 -9.09 6.17
C ASN A 199 7.05 -7.83 6.84
N LEU A 200 6.39 -7.97 8.00
CA LEU A 200 5.89 -6.81 8.72
C LEU A 200 7.04 -5.88 9.10
N VAL A 201 8.19 -6.43 9.51
CA VAL A 201 9.36 -5.62 9.87
C VAL A 201 9.87 -4.72 8.74
N SER A 202 9.62 -5.04 7.47
CA SER A 202 10.06 -4.24 6.32
C SER A 202 9.11 -3.08 5.98
N ILE A 203 7.91 -3.09 6.56
CA ILE A 203 6.84 -2.13 6.27
C ILE A 203 6.28 -1.46 7.53
N ALA A 204 7.08 -1.46 8.60
CA ALA A 204 6.77 -0.91 9.91
C ALA A 204 7.40 0.48 10.12
N GLY A 205 7.87 1.13 9.06
CA GLY A 205 8.40 2.49 9.14
C GLY A 205 7.34 3.53 9.53
N ARG A 206 7.82 4.75 9.70
CA ARG A 206 7.03 5.97 9.82
C ARG A 206 7.32 6.88 8.63
N PRO A 207 6.36 7.72 8.20
CA PRO A 207 6.66 8.72 7.19
C PRO A 207 7.79 9.64 7.68
N LEU A 208 8.71 10.02 6.79
CA LEU A 208 9.66 11.08 7.07
C LEU A 208 8.94 12.43 6.96
N GLU A 209 9.12 13.29 7.97
CA GLU A 209 8.63 14.69 7.95
C GLU A 209 9.39 15.56 6.93
#